data_AF-A0A258EQH9-F1
#
_entry.id   AF-A0A258EQH9-F1
#
_cell.length_a   1.000
_cell.length_b   1.000
_cell.length_c   1.000
_cell.angle_alpha   90.00
_cell.angle_beta   90.00
_cell.angle_gamma   90.00
#
_symmetry.space_group_name_H-M   'P 1'
#
loop_
_entity.id
_entity.type
_entity.pdbx_description
1 polymer ?
#
loop_
_entity_poly.entity_id
_entity_poly.type
_entity_poly.pdbx_seq_one_letter_code
_entity_poly.pdbx_strand_id
1 'polypeptide(L)'
;MKKLILSIALVGAATLAFGQKKVVREAEKGFKSGDFQAALTAIDAAAANPETSGDPATFLLKAKIQTKIFGTDSTNTVETLEKGNAALETYMKAFEMAGGDKNAGVGKEIYEDDLMGVPDNLRPYSVITLKNVSYDKALERYQNDDFEMAYEFFNLSGEIDPSDTLAHYNAAFIANDLGRFEDAKRHLNTLLEVENYDGKVNVYYMLIPILSTEEKNPEAAYEVVKKAKADYPEEKILAEYEIQLLLQLDKMDEAMSQIKEALANDPNNTGLLLRSGYLKEQAGDTDGALVDYKKSVEVDPNYFEGNYYTGALLLEQATKMLNSLNDLSDAEWEKQSPIVGKKADENYKEAASYFTKASEIRPDNTDILIVLFQVHTRLKNTTEAEAINKKLVEKLGPNWMEN
;
A
#
# COMPACT_ATOMS: atom_id res chain seq x y z
N MET A 1 -10.54 -38.09 -50.84
CA MET A 1 -9.23 -37.83 -50.19
C MET A 1 -9.46 -37.58 -48.71
N LYS A 2 -9.37 -38.62 -47.88
CA LYS A 2 -9.31 -38.55 -46.40
C LYS A 2 -8.55 -39.78 -45.94
N LYS A 3 -7.38 -39.61 -45.35
CA LYS A 3 -6.63 -40.71 -44.74
C LYS A 3 -5.86 -40.22 -43.51
N LEU A 4 -6.04 -41.00 -42.45
CA LEU A 4 -5.23 -41.17 -41.25
C LEU A 4 -5.30 -40.10 -40.14
N ILE A 5 -6.17 -40.39 -39.16
CA ILE A 5 -5.88 -40.20 -37.73
C ILE A 5 -6.13 -41.56 -37.09
N LEU A 6 -5.08 -42.21 -36.58
CA LEU A 6 -5.03 -42.89 -35.29
C LEU A 6 -3.68 -43.61 -35.11
N SER A 7 -3.35 -43.86 -33.84
CA SER A 7 -2.29 -44.73 -33.34
C SER A 7 -0.84 -44.20 -33.40
N ILE A 8 -0.48 -43.43 -32.37
CA ILE A 8 0.81 -43.66 -31.70
C ILE A 8 0.47 -44.18 -30.31
N ALA A 9 0.49 -45.51 -30.21
CA ALA A 9 0.55 -46.22 -28.96
C ALA A 9 1.98 -46.09 -28.42
N LEU A 10 2.09 -45.55 -27.21
CA LEU A 10 2.70 -46.26 -26.08
C LEU A 10 4.04 -46.96 -26.38
N VAL A 11 5.11 -46.20 -26.57
CA VAL A 11 6.48 -46.72 -26.46
C VAL A 11 7.33 -45.67 -25.76
N GLY A 12 7.73 -45.95 -24.51
CA GLY A 12 8.80 -45.18 -23.86
C GLY A 12 8.74 -45.02 -22.35
N ALA A 13 8.45 -46.07 -21.56
CA ALA A 13 8.89 -46.14 -20.15
C ALA A 13 8.86 -47.58 -19.64
N ALA A 14 9.78 -48.41 -20.11
CA ALA A 14 10.14 -49.62 -19.38
C ALA A 14 11.15 -49.24 -18.29
N THR A 15 10.69 -48.56 -17.24
CA THR A 15 11.43 -48.45 -15.98
C THR A 15 11.18 -49.72 -15.19
N LEU A 16 12.26 -50.31 -14.68
CA LEU A 16 12.29 -51.48 -13.82
C LEU A 16 11.19 -51.38 -12.73
N ALA A 17 10.09 -52.11 -12.92
CA ALA A 17 9.00 -52.19 -11.96
C ALA A 17 9.46 -53.06 -10.76
N PHE A 18 10.24 -52.48 -9.86
CA PHE A 18 10.24 -52.96 -8.48
C PHE A 18 8.79 -52.84 -7.99
N GLY A 19 8.15 -53.96 -7.68
CA GLY A 19 6.75 -53.98 -7.30
C GLY A 19 6.50 -53.03 -6.13
N GLN A 20 5.78 -51.94 -6.40
CA GLN A 20 5.42 -50.94 -5.40
C GLN A 20 4.80 -51.62 -4.17
N LYS A 21 5.21 -51.21 -2.97
CA LYS A 21 4.83 -51.88 -1.73
C LYS A 21 3.31 -51.81 -1.51
N LYS A 22 2.73 -52.88 -0.96
CA LYS A 22 1.26 -53.05 -0.86
C LYS A 22 0.55 -51.83 -0.26
N VAL A 23 1.13 -51.24 0.79
CA VAL A 23 0.58 -50.07 1.49
C VAL A 23 0.49 -48.83 0.60
N VAL A 24 1.46 -48.60 -0.29
CA VAL A 24 1.44 -47.47 -1.25
C VAL A 24 0.38 -47.71 -2.33
N ARG A 25 0.21 -48.96 -2.79
CA ARG A 25 -0.81 -49.30 -3.80
C ARG A 25 -2.24 -49.06 -3.31
N GLU A 26 -2.51 -49.28 -2.02
CA GLU A 26 -3.82 -49.00 -1.43
C GLU A 26 -4.14 -47.50 -1.47
N ALA A 27 -3.16 -46.65 -1.16
CA ALA A 27 -3.29 -45.20 -1.29
C ALA A 27 -3.52 -44.76 -2.74
N GLU A 28 -2.74 -45.28 -3.69
CA GLU A 28 -2.94 -44.96 -5.12
C GLU A 28 -4.31 -45.37 -5.63
N LYS A 29 -4.82 -46.52 -5.19
CA LYS A 29 -6.15 -47.00 -5.57
C LYS A 29 -7.21 -46.03 -5.05
N GLY A 30 -7.14 -45.64 -3.79
CA GLY A 30 -8.04 -44.64 -3.19
C GLY A 30 -8.00 -43.31 -3.94
N PHE A 31 -6.79 -42.84 -4.27
CA PHE A 31 -6.59 -41.59 -5.01
C PHE A 31 -7.24 -41.66 -6.41
N LYS A 32 -7.02 -42.75 -7.15
CA LYS A 32 -7.60 -42.96 -8.49
C LYS A 32 -9.12 -43.15 -8.45
N SER A 33 -9.68 -43.71 -7.37
CA SER A 33 -11.12 -43.90 -7.23
C SER A 33 -11.87 -42.69 -6.70
N GLY A 34 -11.16 -41.62 -6.30
CA GLY A 34 -11.76 -40.43 -5.69
C GLY A 34 -12.07 -40.56 -4.20
N ASP A 35 -11.65 -41.64 -3.54
CA ASP A 35 -11.79 -41.80 -2.09
C ASP A 35 -10.55 -41.24 -1.40
N PHE A 36 -10.47 -39.91 -1.37
CA PHE A 36 -9.28 -39.20 -0.91
C PHE A 36 -9.02 -39.38 0.58
N GLN A 37 -10.06 -39.59 1.39
CA GLN A 37 -9.89 -39.84 2.82
C GLN A 37 -9.31 -41.24 3.08
N ALA A 38 -9.77 -42.26 2.36
CA ALA A 38 -9.15 -43.58 2.43
C ALA A 38 -7.72 -43.55 1.88
N ALA A 39 -7.48 -42.81 0.79
CA ALA A 39 -6.14 -42.61 0.24
C ALA A 39 -5.19 -41.96 1.24
N LEU A 40 -5.65 -40.90 1.93
CA LEU A 40 -4.88 -40.20 2.95
C LEU A 40 -4.55 -41.12 4.14
N THR A 41 -5.54 -41.89 4.62
CA THR A 41 -5.35 -42.85 5.70
C THR A 41 -4.32 -43.93 5.32
N ALA A 42 -4.41 -44.46 4.11
CA ALA A 42 -3.48 -45.47 3.61
C ALA A 42 -2.07 -44.92 3.40
N ILE A 43 -1.93 -43.69 2.87
CA ILE A 43 -0.60 -43.10 2.64
C ILE A 43 0.06 -42.66 3.94
N ASP A 44 -0.70 -42.26 4.96
CA ASP A 44 -0.15 -41.98 6.30
C ASP A 44 0.41 -43.25 6.95
N ALA A 45 -0.29 -44.37 6.82
CA ALA A 45 0.22 -45.66 7.27
C ALA A 45 1.49 -46.08 6.50
N ALA A 46 1.55 -45.82 5.20
CA ALA A 46 2.75 -46.06 4.40
C ALA A 46 3.91 -45.12 4.82
N ALA A 47 3.66 -43.84 5.06
CA ALA A 47 4.69 -42.89 5.48
C ALA A 47 5.29 -43.23 6.86
N ALA A 48 4.55 -43.93 7.72
CA ALA A 48 5.03 -44.42 9.02
C ALA A 48 5.68 -45.82 8.97
N ASN A 49 5.52 -46.56 7.86
CA ASN A 49 6.03 -47.92 7.76
C ASN A 49 7.57 -47.91 7.55
N PRO A 50 8.37 -48.69 8.31
CA PRO A 50 9.83 -48.75 8.16
C PRO A 50 10.31 -49.05 6.73
N GLU A 51 9.47 -49.71 5.95
CA GLU A 51 9.76 -50.10 4.59
C GLU A 51 9.59 -48.98 3.54
N THR A 52 8.81 -47.95 3.84
CA THR A 52 8.41 -46.87 2.89
C THR A 52 8.65 -45.46 3.45
N SER A 53 8.90 -45.34 4.76
CA SER A 53 9.20 -44.07 5.44
C SER A 53 10.50 -43.40 4.98
N GLY A 54 11.40 -44.14 4.33
CA GLY A 54 12.62 -43.60 3.72
C GLY A 54 12.49 -43.30 2.22
N ASP A 55 11.32 -43.52 1.61
CA ASP A 55 11.12 -43.37 0.16
C ASP A 55 10.46 -42.00 -0.15
N PRO A 56 11.14 -41.07 -0.85
CA PRO A 56 10.56 -39.77 -1.21
C PRO A 56 9.31 -39.89 -2.07
N ALA A 57 9.15 -40.95 -2.88
CA ALA A 57 7.95 -41.15 -3.70
C ALA A 57 6.69 -41.42 -2.86
N THR A 58 6.85 -41.97 -1.64
CA THR A 58 5.73 -42.14 -0.69
C THR A 58 5.21 -40.79 -0.21
N PHE A 59 6.11 -39.85 0.11
CA PHE A 59 5.74 -38.50 0.53
C PHE A 59 5.21 -37.66 -0.65
N LEU A 60 5.74 -37.84 -1.86
CA LEU A 60 5.19 -37.22 -3.06
C LEU A 60 3.73 -37.62 -3.28
N LEU A 61 3.40 -38.92 -3.19
CA LEU A 61 2.01 -39.37 -3.32
C LEU A 61 1.12 -38.79 -2.22
N LYS A 62 1.62 -38.68 -0.98
CA LYS A 62 0.90 -38.03 0.12
C LYS A 62 0.60 -36.56 -0.21
N ALA A 63 1.58 -35.81 -0.68
CA ALA A 63 1.41 -34.41 -1.05
C ALA A 63 0.40 -34.22 -2.20
N LYS A 64 0.42 -35.12 -3.21
CA LYS A 64 -0.57 -35.18 -4.29
C LYS A 64 -2.00 -35.38 -3.75
N ILE A 65 -2.17 -36.32 -2.82
CA ILE A 65 -3.46 -36.58 -2.15
C ILE A 65 -3.92 -35.36 -1.34
N GLN A 66 -3.03 -34.76 -0.54
CA GLN A 66 -3.36 -33.57 0.26
C GLN A 66 -3.73 -32.38 -0.63
N THR A 67 -2.99 -32.14 -1.71
CA THR A 67 -3.29 -31.09 -2.70
C THR A 67 -4.66 -31.28 -3.32
N LYS A 68 -5.03 -32.53 -3.62
CA LYS A 68 -6.36 -32.85 -4.14
C LYS A 68 -7.45 -32.57 -3.12
N ILE A 69 -7.27 -33.00 -1.86
CA ILE A 69 -8.21 -32.74 -0.77
C ILE A 69 -8.39 -31.23 -0.58
N PHE A 70 -7.29 -30.49 -0.52
CA PHE A 70 -7.26 -29.03 -0.43
C PHE A 70 -8.04 -28.37 -1.58
N GLY A 71 -7.80 -28.78 -2.82
CA GLY A 71 -8.48 -28.23 -3.98
C GLY A 71 -9.98 -28.56 -4.04
N THR A 72 -10.40 -29.72 -3.53
CA THR A 72 -11.83 -30.09 -3.49
C THR A 72 -12.62 -29.44 -2.36
N ASP A 73 -11.95 -28.91 -1.34
CA ASP A 73 -12.58 -28.20 -0.24
C ASP A 73 -12.96 -26.79 -0.67
N SER A 74 -14.23 -26.58 -1.01
CA SER A 74 -14.77 -25.27 -1.45
C SER A 74 -15.17 -24.36 -0.28
N THR A 75 -14.90 -24.73 0.97
CA THR A 75 -15.27 -23.89 2.12
C THR A 75 -14.28 -22.74 2.34
N ASN A 76 -13.03 -22.94 1.91
CA ASN A 76 -11.95 -21.94 1.95
C ASN A 76 -11.79 -21.32 3.35
N THR A 77 -11.81 -22.17 4.38
CA THR A 77 -11.68 -21.80 5.79
C THR A 77 -10.24 -21.93 6.27
N VAL A 78 -9.98 -21.59 7.53
CA VAL A 78 -8.69 -21.87 8.20
C VAL A 78 -8.34 -23.37 8.12
N GLU A 79 -9.30 -24.27 8.31
CA GLU A 79 -9.06 -25.73 8.14
C GLU A 79 -8.67 -26.09 6.71
N THR A 80 -9.20 -25.38 5.70
CA THR A 80 -8.78 -25.55 4.31
C THR A 80 -7.34 -25.09 4.12
N LEU A 81 -6.96 -23.94 4.68
CA LEU A 81 -5.60 -23.42 4.64
C LEU A 81 -4.60 -24.38 5.31
N GLU A 82 -4.94 -24.94 6.47
CA GLU A 82 -4.13 -25.95 7.16
C GLU A 82 -3.83 -27.16 6.26
N LYS A 83 -4.80 -27.63 5.47
CA LYS A 83 -4.59 -28.71 4.50
C LYS A 83 -3.61 -28.31 3.39
N GLY A 84 -3.69 -27.07 2.91
CA GLY A 84 -2.77 -26.52 1.92
C GLY A 84 -1.34 -26.43 2.45
N ASN A 85 -1.17 -25.89 3.66
CA ASN A 85 0.12 -25.82 4.35
C ASN A 85 0.72 -27.21 4.59
N ALA A 86 -0.10 -28.17 5.03
CA ALA A 86 0.34 -29.56 5.22
C ALA A 86 0.78 -30.23 3.90
N ALA A 87 0.14 -29.90 2.77
CA ALA A 87 0.56 -30.35 1.45
C ALA A 87 1.94 -29.77 1.08
N LEU A 88 2.14 -28.46 1.28
CA LEU A 88 3.42 -27.80 1.03
C LEU A 88 4.54 -28.39 1.87
N GLU A 89 4.33 -28.56 3.19
CA GLU A 89 5.31 -29.19 4.08
C GLU A 89 5.68 -30.59 3.58
N THR A 90 4.70 -31.37 3.13
CA THR A 90 4.92 -32.72 2.62
C THR A 90 5.68 -32.72 1.28
N TYR A 91 5.43 -31.77 0.38
CA TYR A 91 6.25 -31.58 -0.83
C TYR A 91 7.69 -31.25 -0.47
N MET A 92 7.92 -30.29 0.43
CA MET A 92 9.27 -29.88 0.81
C MET A 92 10.05 -31.03 1.46
N LYS A 93 9.38 -31.83 2.30
CA LYS A 93 9.96 -33.05 2.85
C LYS A 93 10.32 -34.06 1.76
N ALA A 94 9.41 -34.32 0.81
CA ALA A 94 9.69 -35.24 -0.30
C ALA A 94 10.86 -34.76 -1.17
N PHE A 95 10.95 -33.45 -1.39
CA PHE A 95 12.02 -32.79 -2.13
C PHE A 95 13.38 -32.93 -1.44
N GLU A 96 13.43 -32.67 -0.13
CA GLU A 96 14.64 -32.82 0.69
C GLU A 96 15.11 -34.29 0.70
N MET A 97 14.19 -35.24 0.93
CA MET A 97 14.48 -36.67 0.89
C MET A 97 15.01 -37.14 -0.48
N ALA A 98 14.61 -36.46 -1.56
CA ALA A 98 15.07 -36.72 -2.92
C ALA A 98 16.40 -36.02 -3.28
N GLY A 99 17.01 -35.29 -2.35
CA GLY A 99 18.29 -34.60 -2.55
C GLY A 99 18.18 -33.19 -3.13
N GLY A 100 16.98 -32.63 -3.26
CA GLY A 100 16.78 -31.21 -3.59
C GLY A 100 17.07 -30.81 -5.04
N ASP A 101 17.05 -31.73 -6.00
CA ASP A 101 17.19 -31.41 -7.44
C ASP A 101 15.82 -31.30 -8.12
N LYS A 102 15.43 -30.08 -8.53
CA LYS A 102 14.16 -29.82 -9.22
C LYS A 102 14.06 -30.47 -10.60
N ASN A 103 15.18 -30.90 -11.19
CA ASN A 103 15.23 -31.38 -12.57
C ASN A 103 15.33 -32.92 -12.68
N ALA A 104 15.37 -33.63 -11.56
CA ALA A 104 15.57 -35.08 -11.55
C ALA A 104 14.62 -35.80 -10.57
N GLY A 105 14.31 -37.06 -10.90
CA GLY A 105 13.54 -37.97 -10.03
C GLY A 105 12.25 -37.35 -9.49
N VAL A 106 12.03 -37.49 -8.17
CA VAL A 106 10.88 -36.94 -7.45
C VAL A 106 10.81 -35.41 -7.55
N GLY A 107 11.95 -34.70 -7.57
CA GLY A 107 11.95 -33.24 -7.67
C GLY A 107 11.34 -32.74 -8.99
N LYS A 108 11.57 -33.46 -10.09
CA LYS A 108 10.93 -33.16 -11.38
C LYS A 108 9.40 -33.27 -11.31
N GLU A 109 8.88 -34.26 -10.59
CA GLU A 109 7.42 -34.41 -10.41
C GLU A 109 6.83 -33.38 -9.44
N ILE A 110 7.58 -32.97 -8.42
CA ILE A 110 7.16 -31.93 -7.45
C ILE A 110 6.96 -30.59 -8.15
N TYR A 111 7.85 -30.25 -9.09
CA TYR A 111 7.82 -28.99 -9.83
C TYR A 111 7.29 -29.15 -11.26
N GLU A 112 6.53 -30.21 -11.54
CA GLU A 112 5.90 -30.39 -12.84
C GLU A 112 4.90 -29.25 -13.09
N ASP A 113 4.98 -28.63 -14.27
CA ASP A 113 4.07 -27.56 -14.66
C ASP A 113 2.62 -28.03 -14.63
N ASP A 114 1.74 -27.17 -14.15
CA ASP A 114 0.32 -27.45 -14.13
C ASP A 114 -0.26 -27.37 -15.55
N LEU A 115 -0.94 -28.44 -15.97
CA LEU A 115 -1.41 -28.58 -17.35
C LEU A 115 -2.82 -27.98 -17.50
N MET A 116 -2.89 -26.74 -17.98
CA MET A 116 -4.17 -26.10 -18.30
C MET A 116 -4.97 -26.91 -19.34
N GLY A 117 -6.26 -27.11 -19.09
CA GLY A 117 -7.18 -27.81 -20.00
C GLY A 117 -7.09 -29.34 -19.99
N VAL A 118 -6.22 -29.91 -19.16
CA VAL A 118 -6.16 -31.36 -18.92
C VAL A 118 -7.25 -31.76 -17.92
N PRO A 119 -7.97 -32.89 -18.16
CA PRO A 119 -8.93 -33.43 -17.18
C PRO A 119 -8.30 -33.53 -15.80
N ASP A 120 -9.05 -33.16 -14.77
CA ASP A 120 -8.58 -33.08 -13.38
C ASP A 120 -7.84 -34.36 -12.92
N ASN A 121 -8.35 -35.55 -13.27
CA ASN A 121 -7.73 -36.84 -12.96
C ASN A 121 -6.39 -37.13 -13.69
N LEU A 122 -5.99 -36.28 -14.61
CA LEU A 122 -4.73 -36.33 -15.35
C LEU A 122 -3.78 -35.17 -15.00
N ARG A 123 -4.19 -34.27 -14.08
CA ARG A 123 -3.30 -33.22 -13.58
C ARG A 123 -2.17 -33.82 -12.75
N PRO A 124 -0.99 -33.18 -12.74
CA PRO A 124 0.16 -33.71 -11.99
C PRO A 124 -0.06 -33.64 -10.47
N TYR A 125 -0.91 -32.71 -10.02
CA TYR A 125 -1.03 -32.31 -8.61
C TYR A 125 0.36 -32.04 -8.04
N SER A 126 1.08 -31.12 -8.67
CA SER A 126 2.42 -30.72 -8.25
C SER A 126 2.34 -29.59 -7.21
N VAL A 127 3.49 -29.11 -6.75
CA VAL A 127 3.54 -27.87 -5.94
C VAL A 127 3.04 -26.66 -6.75
N ILE A 128 3.16 -26.69 -8.08
CA ILE A 128 2.61 -25.66 -8.98
C ILE A 128 1.08 -25.76 -9.02
N THR A 129 0.50 -26.97 -9.04
CA THR A 129 -0.94 -27.14 -8.87
C THR A 129 -1.41 -26.59 -7.51
N LEU A 130 -0.68 -26.85 -6.42
CA LEU A 130 -0.99 -26.30 -5.10
C LEU A 130 -0.98 -24.77 -5.13
N LYS A 131 0.05 -24.15 -5.73
CA LYS A 131 0.16 -22.69 -5.90
C LYS A 131 -1.07 -22.11 -6.60
N ASN A 132 -1.44 -22.68 -7.74
CA ASN A 132 -2.54 -22.19 -8.57
C ASN A 132 -3.88 -22.32 -7.84
N VAL A 133 -4.11 -23.45 -7.16
CA VAL A 133 -5.32 -23.65 -6.35
C VAL A 133 -5.37 -22.66 -5.18
N SER A 134 -4.25 -22.40 -4.50
CA SER A 134 -4.19 -21.37 -3.45
C SER A 134 -4.52 -19.99 -4.01
N TYR A 135 -3.98 -19.64 -5.18
CA TYR A 135 -4.28 -18.37 -5.83
C TYR A 135 -5.77 -18.23 -6.18
N ASP A 136 -6.39 -19.27 -6.76
CA ASP A 136 -7.82 -19.27 -7.08
C ASP A 136 -8.70 -19.11 -5.83
N LYS A 137 -8.34 -19.78 -4.73
CA LYS A 137 -9.02 -19.63 -3.45
C LYS A 137 -8.87 -18.22 -2.87
N ALA A 138 -7.69 -17.62 -3.02
CA ALA A 138 -7.45 -16.24 -2.60
C ALA A 138 -8.37 -15.26 -3.34
N LEU A 139 -8.52 -15.42 -4.66
CA LEU A 139 -9.45 -14.63 -5.46
C LEU A 139 -10.90 -14.84 -5.04
N GLU A 140 -11.31 -16.06 -4.73
CA GLU A 140 -12.67 -16.35 -4.26
C GLU A 140 -12.96 -15.68 -2.91
N ARG A 141 -12.00 -15.69 -1.97
CA ARG A 141 -12.16 -15.00 -0.68
C ARG A 141 -12.17 -13.48 -0.85
N TYR A 142 -11.32 -12.95 -1.73
CA TYR A 142 -11.29 -11.53 -2.05
C TYR A 142 -12.62 -11.07 -2.64
N GLN A 143 -13.21 -11.83 -3.58
CA GLN A 143 -14.52 -11.51 -4.18
C GLN A 143 -15.68 -11.57 -3.18
N ASN A 144 -15.50 -12.25 -2.05
CA ASN A 144 -16.47 -12.34 -0.97
C ASN A 144 -16.17 -11.37 0.19
N ASP A 145 -15.28 -10.39 -0.02
CA ASP A 145 -14.82 -9.41 0.97
C ASP A 145 -14.18 -10.02 2.23
N ASP A 146 -13.76 -11.29 2.17
CA ASP A 146 -12.97 -11.92 3.24
C ASP A 146 -11.48 -11.71 2.98
N PHE A 147 -11.03 -10.49 3.30
CA PHE A 147 -9.66 -10.05 3.09
C PHE A 147 -8.65 -10.84 3.94
N GLU A 148 -9.02 -11.29 5.12
CA GLU A 148 -8.12 -12.06 6.00
C GLU A 148 -7.76 -13.40 5.34
N MET A 149 -8.75 -14.18 4.90
CA MET A 149 -8.49 -15.44 4.23
C MET A 149 -7.93 -15.25 2.82
N ALA A 150 -8.30 -14.17 2.12
CA ALA A 150 -7.70 -13.84 0.84
C ALA A 150 -6.19 -13.64 0.98
N TYR A 151 -5.76 -12.87 1.97
CA TYR A 151 -4.34 -12.70 2.29
C TYR A 151 -3.68 -14.05 2.57
N GLU A 152 -4.25 -14.90 3.43
CA GLU A 152 -3.61 -16.16 3.82
C GLU A 152 -3.39 -17.10 2.62
N PHE A 153 -4.35 -17.16 1.69
CA PHE A 153 -4.20 -17.95 0.47
C PHE A 153 -3.24 -17.34 -0.56
N PHE A 154 -3.20 -16.00 -0.70
CA PHE A 154 -2.15 -15.35 -1.50
C PHE A 154 -0.77 -15.54 -0.90
N ASN A 155 -0.65 -15.49 0.43
CA ASN A 155 0.58 -15.73 1.16
C ASN A 155 1.09 -17.16 0.90
N LEU A 156 0.22 -18.18 1.03
CA LEU A 156 0.59 -19.56 0.68
C LEU A 156 1.03 -19.68 -0.79
N SER A 157 0.35 -19.00 -1.72
CA SER A 157 0.74 -19.00 -3.13
C SER A 157 2.15 -18.39 -3.34
N GLY A 158 2.45 -17.26 -2.71
CA GLY A 158 3.75 -16.59 -2.79
C GLY A 158 4.89 -17.36 -2.09
N GLU A 159 4.63 -18.02 -0.97
CA GLU A 159 5.62 -18.87 -0.29
C GLU A 159 6.05 -20.07 -1.15
N ILE A 160 5.17 -20.55 -2.04
CA ILE A 160 5.49 -21.63 -2.99
C ILE A 160 6.39 -21.12 -4.13
N ASP A 161 6.13 -19.90 -4.61
CA ASP A 161 6.81 -19.29 -5.74
C ASP A 161 7.15 -17.83 -5.47
N PRO A 162 8.36 -17.55 -4.94
CA PRO A 162 8.81 -16.19 -4.67
C PRO A 162 8.92 -15.29 -5.91
N SER A 163 8.84 -15.87 -7.12
CA SER A 163 8.85 -15.12 -8.37
C SER A 163 7.44 -14.75 -8.86
N ASP A 164 6.39 -15.22 -8.19
CA ASP A 164 5.01 -14.90 -8.52
C ASP A 164 4.67 -13.48 -8.07
N THR A 165 4.94 -12.52 -8.96
CA THR A 165 4.75 -11.10 -8.66
C THR A 165 3.29 -10.77 -8.36
N LEU A 166 2.33 -11.50 -8.92
CA LEU A 166 0.91 -11.26 -8.67
C LEU A 166 0.49 -11.72 -7.27
N ALA A 167 0.95 -12.89 -6.83
CA ALA A 167 0.68 -13.38 -5.49
C ALA A 167 1.27 -12.45 -4.42
N HIS A 168 2.54 -12.04 -4.58
CA HIS A 168 3.18 -11.12 -3.65
C HIS A 168 2.54 -9.72 -3.66
N TYR A 169 2.19 -9.18 -4.84
CA TYR A 169 1.55 -7.87 -4.91
C TYR A 169 0.17 -7.88 -4.24
N ASN A 170 -0.66 -8.88 -4.52
CA ASN A 170 -1.99 -9.00 -3.91
C ASN A 170 -1.90 -9.24 -2.39
N ALA A 171 -0.99 -10.11 -1.93
CA ALA A 171 -0.75 -10.32 -0.51
C ALA A 171 -0.30 -9.03 0.18
N ALA A 172 0.66 -8.30 -0.42
CA ALA A 172 1.12 -7.01 0.11
C ALA A 172 0.01 -5.98 0.23
N PHE A 173 -0.80 -5.85 -0.83
CA PHE A 173 -1.91 -4.90 -0.89
C PHE A 173 -2.95 -5.19 0.21
N ILE A 174 -3.39 -6.44 0.30
CA ILE A 174 -4.39 -6.84 1.30
C ILE A 174 -3.81 -6.74 2.71
N ALA A 175 -2.56 -7.14 2.93
CA ALA A 175 -1.90 -7.01 4.22
C ALA A 175 -1.81 -5.54 4.67
N ASN A 176 -1.52 -4.61 3.75
CA ASN A 176 -1.52 -3.18 4.04
C ASN A 176 -2.91 -2.69 4.47
N ASP A 177 -3.97 -3.07 3.75
CA ASP A 177 -5.34 -2.67 4.08
C ASP A 177 -5.82 -3.26 5.42
N LEU A 178 -5.33 -4.44 5.80
CA LEU A 178 -5.57 -5.08 7.09
C LEU A 178 -4.71 -4.51 8.24
N GLY A 179 -3.78 -3.59 7.97
CA GLY A 179 -2.83 -3.06 8.95
C GLY A 179 -1.73 -4.05 9.35
N ARG A 180 -1.56 -5.15 8.60
CA ARG A 180 -0.50 -6.15 8.78
C ARG A 180 0.79 -5.69 8.11
N PHE A 181 1.34 -4.56 8.59
CA PHE A 181 2.45 -3.86 7.94
C PHE A 181 3.72 -4.68 7.79
N GLU A 182 4.06 -5.53 8.76
CA GLU A 182 5.23 -6.43 8.66
C GLU A 182 5.06 -7.47 7.54
N ASP A 183 3.86 -8.02 7.39
CA ASP A 183 3.55 -8.95 6.30
C ASP A 183 3.58 -8.23 4.94
N ALA A 184 2.99 -7.03 4.87
CA ALA A 184 3.02 -6.20 3.68
C ALA A 184 4.47 -5.91 3.25
N LYS A 185 5.32 -5.44 4.17
CA LYS A 185 6.75 -5.21 3.91
C LYS A 185 7.48 -6.48 3.48
N ARG A 186 7.17 -7.65 4.06
CA ARG A 186 7.78 -8.93 3.62
C ARG A 186 7.52 -9.17 2.14
N HIS A 187 6.26 -9.13 1.71
CA HIS A 187 5.91 -9.36 0.31
C HIS A 187 6.45 -8.27 -0.63
N LEU A 188 6.41 -7.01 -0.22
CA LEU A 188 6.97 -5.88 -0.97
C LEU A 188 8.48 -6.03 -1.17
N ASN A 189 9.22 -6.43 -0.14
CA ASN A 189 10.65 -6.70 -0.26
C ASN A 189 10.93 -7.87 -1.21
N THR A 190 10.14 -8.95 -1.16
CA THR A 190 10.27 -10.04 -2.15
C THR A 190 10.12 -9.53 -3.58
N LEU A 191 9.16 -8.64 -3.85
CA LEU A 191 8.98 -8.04 -5.18
C LEU A 191 10.17 -7.22 -5.65
N LEU A 192 10.90 -6.54 -4.74
CA LEU A 192 12.10 -5.77 -5.11
C LEU A 192 13.25 -6.69 -5.55
N GLU A 193 13.31 -7.91 -5.02
CA GLU A 193 14.34 -8.92 -5.36
C GLU A 193 14.07 -9.63 -6.70
N VAL A 194 12.87 -9.52 -7.27
CA VAL A 194 12.56 -10.10 -8.59
C VAL A 194 13.25 -9.26 -9.70
N GLU A 195 14.16 -9.87 -10.46
CA GLU A 195 15.04 -9.16 -11.42
C GLU A 195 14.26 -8.37 -12.48
N ASN A 196 13.24 -8.97 -13.08
CA ASN A 196 12.47 -8.40 -14.21
C ASN A 196 11.06 -7.98 -13.82
N TYR A 197 10.87 -7.47 -12.61
CA TYR A 197 9.57 -6.93 -12.18
C TYR A 197 9.47 -5.42 -12.49
N ASP A 198 8.64 -5.08 -13.47
CA ASP A 198 8.43 -3.68 -13.90
C ASP A 198 7.66 -2.84 -12.86
N GLY A 199 6.95 -3.48 -11.94
CA GLY A 199 6.11 -2.80 -10.94
C GLY A 199 6.86 -2.33 -9.69
N LYS A 200 8.20 -2.27 -9.69
CA LYS A 200 8.99 -1.87 -8.50
C LYS A 200 8.69 -0.45 -8.03
N VAL A 201 8.33 0.47 -8.92
CA VAL A 201 7.91 1.83 -8.51
C VAL A 201 6.67 1.81 -7.60
N ASN A 202 5.68 0.95 -7.90
CA ASN A 202 4.49 0.79 -7.06
C ASN A 202 4.83 0.20 -5.69
N VAL A 203 5.84 -0.67 -5.63
CA VAL A 203 6.35 -1.20 -4.36
C VAL A 203 6.89 -0.07 -3.48
N TYR A 204 7.65 0.86 -4.05
CA TYR A 204 8.11 2.04 -3.31
C TYR A 204 6.97 2.91 -2.83
N TYR A 205 5.95 3.18 -3.66
CA TYR A 205 4.77 3.95 -3.27
C TYR A 205 3.98 3.32 -2.11
N MET A 206 4.03 1.99 -1.96
CA MET A 206 3.43 1.32 -0.81
C MET A 206 4.34 1.33 0.43
N LEU A 207 5.65 1.08 0.26
CA LEU A 207 6.60 1.02 1.38
C LEU A 207 6.78 2.37 2.09
N ILE A 208 6.84 3.47 1.34
CA ILE A 208 7.10 4.81 1.89
C ILE A 208 6.08 5.21 2.96
N PRO A 209 4.75 5.22 2.70
CA PRO A 209 3.76 5.59 3.71
C PRO A 209 3.69 4.59 4.88
N ILE A 210 3.91 3.29 4.65
CA ILE A 210 4.01 2.29 5.73
C ILE A 210 5.12 2.70 6.70
N LEU A 211 6.30 3.03 6.18
CA LEU A 211 7.45 3.41 7.01
C LEU A 211 7.26 4.80 7.65
N SER A 212 6.84 5.81 6.89
CA SER A 212 6.81 7.19 7.37
C SER A 212 5.62 7.49 8.29
N THR A 213 4.46 6.91 8.00
CA THR A 213 3.19 7.29 8.64
C THR A 213 2.78 6.25 9.67
N GLU A 214 2.74 4.97 9.28
CA GLU A 214 2.23 3.90 10.14
C GLU A 214 3.26 3.50 11.19
N GLU A 215 4.52 3.33 10.78
CA GLU A 215 5.64 3.01 11.68
C GLU A 215 6.32 4.24 12.28
N LYS A 216 5.97 5.45 11.80
CA LYS A 216 6.54 6.73 12.25
C LYS A 216 8.07 6.74 12.19
N ASN A 217 8.61 6.16 11.12
CA ASN A 217 10.05 6.02 10.85
C ASN A 217 10.41 6.76 9.54
N PRO A 218 10.41 8.10 9.55
CA PRO A 218 10.72 8.90 8.36
C PRO A 218 12.15 8.68 7.86
N GLU A 219 13.10 8.30 8.72
CA GLU A 219 14.47 7.97 8.33
C GLU A 219 14.52 6.73 7.42
N ALA A 220 13.83 5.65 7.79
CA ALA A 220 13.76 4.45 6.97
C ALA A 220 13.04 4.72 5.64
N ALA A 221 11.94 5.48 5.68
CA ALA A 221 11.23 5.89 4.47
C ALA A 221 12.12 6.73 3.54
N TYR A 222 12.96 7.61 4.10
CA TYR A 222 13.86 8.46 3.33
C TYR A 222 14.95 7.64 2.60
N GLU A 223 15.49 6.61 3.24
CA GLU A 223 16.42 5.69 2.56
C GLU A 223 15.74 4.89 1.43
N VAL A 224 14.47 4.51 1.61
CA VAL A 224 13.66 3.88 0.55
C VAL A 224 13.44 4.84 -0.62
N VAL A 225 13.10 6.10 -0.36
CA VAL A 225 12.95 7.12 -1.42
C VAL A 225 14.25 7.35 -2.18
N LYS A 226 15.39 7.41 -1.49
CA LYS A 226 16.69 7.55 -2.14
C LYS A 226 17.00 6.39 -3.08
N LYS A 227 16.72 5.15 -2.66
CA LYS A 227 16.85 3.96 -3.52
C LYS A 227 15.91 4.08 -4.72
N ALA A 228 14.64 4.42 -4.48
CA ALA A 228 13.64 4.55 -5.52
C ALA A 228 14.02 5.62 -6.57
N LYS A 229 14.51 6.79 -6.16
CA LYS A 229 14.94 7.86 -7.09
C LYS A 229 16.19 7.50 -7.90
N ALA A 230 17.06 6.62 -7.38
CA ALA A 230 18.20 6.13 -8.16
C ALA A 230 17.74 5.31 -9.37
N ASP A 231 16.67 4.54 -9.21
CA ASP A 231 16.07 3.72 -10.26
C ASP A 231 15.07 4.51 -11.13
N TYR A 232 14.38 5.48 -10.53
CA TYR A 232 13.28 6.25 -11.13
C TYR A 232 13.44 7.77 -10.93
N PRO A 233 14.47 8.40 -11.53
CA PRO A 233 14.80 9.81 -11.26
C PRO A 233 13.75 10.81 -11.78
N GLU A 234 12.92 10.41 -12.74
CA GLU A 234 11.91 11.28 -13.37
C GLU A 234 10.53 11.20 -12.67
N GLU A 235 10.37 10.31 -11.68
CA GLU A 235 9.09 10.11 -11.00
C GLU A 235 8.78 11.25 -10.03
N LYS A 236 7.80 12.08 -10.42
CA LYS A 236 7.38 13.26 -9.65
C LYS A 236 6.94 12.93 -8.23
N ILE A 237 6.20 11.82 -8.06
CA ILE A 237 5.69 11.39 -6.76
C ILE A 237 6.85 11.08 -5.79
N LEU A 238 7.97 10.52 -6.28
CA LEU A 238 9.13 10.25 -5.44
C LEU A 238 9.83 11.53 -4.97
N ALA A 239 9.89 12.56 -5.83
CA ALA A 239 10.39 13.87 -5.43
C ALA A 239 9.50 14.52 -4.35
N GLU A 240 8.18 14.38 -4.48
CA GLU A 240 7.23 14.88 -3.47
C GLU A 240 7.37 14.15 -2.12
N TYR A 241 7.53 12.82 -2.13
CA TYR A 241 7.82 12.05 -0.93
C TYR A 241 9.15 12.46 -0.31
N GLU A 242 10.20 12.66 -1.11
CA GLU A 242 11.51 13.10 -0.60
C GLU A 242 11.39 14.43 0.14
N ILE A 243 10.75 15.43 -0.48
CA ILE A 243 10.54 16.74 0.13
C ILE A 243 9.75 16.60 1.43
N GLN A 244 8.66 15.84 1.43
CA GLN A 244 7.86 15.60 2.63
C GLN A 244 8.68 14.97 3.77
N LEU A 245 9.51 13.98 3.45
CA LEU A 245 10.35 13.30 4.44
C LEU A 245 11.47 14.20 4.95
N LEU A 246 12.09 15.01 4.08
CA LEU A 246 13.07 16.02 4.51
C LEU A 246 12.45 17.02 5.49
N LEU A 247 11.19 17.43 5.27
CA LEU A 247 10.46 18.27 6.21
C LEU A 247 10.20 17.57 7.55
N GLN A 248 9.82 16.29 7.54
CA GLN A 248 9.62 15.50 8.76
C GLN A 248 10.92 15.28 9.54
N LEU A 249 12.06 15.30 8.85
CA LEU A 249 13.40 15.13 9.42
C LEU A 249 14.06 16.47 9.81
N ASP A 250 13.32 17.59 9.78
CA ASP A 250 13.83 18.95 10.02
C ASP A 250 15.00 19.38 9.09
N LYS A 251 15.11 18.76 7.91
CA LYS A 251 16.13 19.07 6.89
C LYS A 251 15.65 20.14 5.92
N MET A 252 15.36 21.32 6.47
CA MET A 252 14.71 22.42 5.73
C MET A 252 15.52 22.93 4.53
N ASP A 253 16.85 23.04 4.65
CA ASP A 253 17.71 23.52 3.56
C ASP A 253 17.73 22.53 2.37
N GLU A 254 17.82 21.23 2.67
CA GLU A 254 17.76 20.17 1.66
C GLU A 254 16.39 20.17 0.97
N ALA A 255 15.30 20.27 1.75
CA ALA A 255 13.94 20.35 1.23
C ALA A 255 13.74 21.56 0.30
N MET A 256 14.24 22.75 0.70
CA MET A 256 14.17 23.96 -0.12
C MET A 256 14.93 23.81 -1.44
N SER A 257 16.11 23.17 -1.40
CA SER A 257 16.87 22.88 -2.62
C SER A 257 16.10 21.98 -3.58
N GLN A 258 15.49 20.90 -3.07
CA GLN A 258 14.69 19.97 -3.88
C GLN A 258 13.43 20.65 -4.44
N ILE A 259 12.73 21.46 -3.63
CA ILE A 259 11.55 22.23 -4.07
C ILE A 259 11.93 23.19 -5.19
N LYS A 260 13.06 23.89 -5.08
CA LYS A 260 13.52 24.84 -6.11
C LYS A 260 13.81 24.13 -7.44
N GLU A 261 14.46 22.97 -7.39
CA GLU A 261 14.70 22.15 -8.59
C GLU A 261 13.38 21.66 -9.20
N ALA A 262 12.48 21.13 -8.38
CA ALA A 262 11.19 20.62 -8.84
C ALA A 262 10.31 21.73 -9.44
N LEU A 263 10.28 22.93 -8.84
CA LEU A 263 9.58 24.10 -9.37
C LEU A 263 10.24 24.69 -10.62
N ALA A 264 11.52 24.44 -10.89
CA ALA A 264 12.13 24.82 -12.16
C ALA A 264 11.57 23.98 -13.33
N ASN A 265 11.23 22.72 -13.07
CA ASN A 265 10.65 21.80 -14.05
C ASN A 265 9.12 21.92 -14.13
N ASP A 266 8.46 22.19 -13.00
CA ASP A 266 7.00 22.34 -12.90
C ASP A 266 6.63 23.61 -12.10
N PRO A 267 6.73 24.80 -12.71
CA PRO A 267 6.56 26.08 -12.01
C PRO A 267 5.17 26.33 -11.43
N ASN A 268 4.18 25.52 -11.83
CA ASN A 268 2.79 25.63 -11.45
C ASN A 268 2.33 24.40 -10.66
N ASN A 269 3.24 23.63 -10.06
CA ASN A 269 2.82 22.60 -9.11
C ASN A 269 2.36 23.26 -7.80
N THR A 270 1.05 23.25 -7.55
CA THR A 270 0.42 23.90 -6.41
C THR A 270 0.97 23.39 -5.06
N GLY A 271 1.20 22.09 -4.92
CA GLY A 271 1.73 21.50 -3.69
C GLY A 271 3.17 21.90 -3.41
N LEU A 272 4.00 22.01 -4.45
CA LEU A 272 5.38 22.50 -4.31
C LEU A 272 5.44 24.00 -4.00
N LEU A 273 4.55 24.81 -4.59
CA LEU A 273 4.43 26.22 -4.26
C LEU A 273 4.04 26.42 -2.79
N LEU A 274 3.09 25.61 -2.29
CA LEU A 274 2.72 25.63 -0.88
C LEU A 274 3.91 25.26 0.03
N ARG A 275 4.62 24.16 -0.27
CA ARG A 275 5.78 23.74 0.54
C ARG A 275 6.92 24.77 0.48
N SER A 276 7.12 25.43 -0.66
CA SER A 276 8.05 26.55 -0.81
C SER A 276 7.68 27.71 0.10
N GLY A 277 6.40 28.12 0.08
CA GLY A 277 5.89 29.19 0.95
C GLY A 277 6.08 28.86 2.43
N TYR A 278 5.74 27.63 2.83
CA TYR A 278 5.91 27.15 4.20
C TYR A 278 7.36 27.22 4.68
N LEU A 279 8.30 26.74 3.88
CA LEU A 279 9.71 26.80 4.26
C LEU A 279 10.26 28.22 4.33
N LYS A 280 9.82 29.11 3.42
CA LYS A 280 10.18 30.54 3.48
C LYS A 280 9.62 31.20 4.74
N GLU A 281 8.40 30.86 5.14
CA GLU A 281 7.79 31.33 6.38
C GLU A 281 8.61 30.88 7.59
N GLN A 282 8.97 29.59 7.67
CA GLN A 282 9.82 29.07 8.74
C GLN A 282 11.21 29.71 8.77
N ALA A 283 11.76 30.09 7.60
CA ALA A 283 13.01 30.83 7.48
C ALA A 283 12.88 32.34 7.80
N GLY A 284 11.66 32.83 8.07
CA GLY A 284 11.38 34.25 8.35
C GLY A 284 11.21 35.14 7.12
N ASP A 285 11.26 34.57 5.90
CA ASP A 285 10.94 35.27 4.65
C ASP A 285 9.43 35.29 4.42
N THR A 286 8.72 36.04 5.26
CA THR A 286 7.25 36.18 5.22
C THR A 286 6.77 36.74 3.88
N ASP A 287 7.50 37.67 3.28
CA ASP A 287 7.11 38.28 1.99
C ASP A 287 7.26 37.28 0.84
N GLY A 288 8.36 36.54 0.80
CA GLY A 288 8.55 35.46 -0.18
C GLY A 288 7.57 34.30 0.01
N ALA A 289 7.21 33.98 1.25
CA ALA A 289 6.19 32.99 1.57
C ALA A 289 4.82 33.37 1.01
N LEU A 290 4.41 34.63 1.22
CA LEU A 290 3.15 35.15 0.72
C LEU A 290 3.08 35.12 -0.81
N VAL A 291 4.17 35.41 -1.50
CA VAL A 291 4.25 35.31 -2.97
C VAL A 291 3.98 33.88 -3.43
N ASP A 292 4.63 32.89 -2.81
CA ASP A 292 4.46 31.48 -3.22
C ASP A 292 3.06 30.95 -2.88
N TYR A 293 2.53 31.30 -1.70
CA TYR A 293 1.17 30.94 -1.31
C TYR A 293 0.13 31.55 -2.25
N LYS A 294 0.24 32.85 -2.58
CA LYS A 294 -0.67 33.48 -3.55
C LYS A 294 -0.56 32.82 -4.92
N LYS A 295 0.65 32.52 -5.39
CA LYS A 295 0.84 31.80 -6.65
C LYS A 295 0.19 30.42 -6.64
N SER A 296 0.23 29.70 -5.51
CA SER A 296 -0.47 28.41 -5.38
C SER A 296 -1.99 28.58 -5.58
N VAL A 297 -2.60 29.63 -5.03
CA VAL A 297 -4.03 29.93 -5.20
C VAL A 297 -4.35 30.45 -6.62
N GLU A 298 -3.43 31.19 -7.25
CA GLU A 298 -3.59 31.61 -8.64
C GLU A 298 -3.63 30.43 -9.61
N VAL A 299 -2.79 29.41 -9.35
CA VAL A 299 -2.76 28.17 -10.14
C VAL A 299 -4.02 27.34 -9.90
N ASP A 300 -4.38 27.11 -8.64
CA ASP A 300 -5.61 26.39 -8.27
C ASP A 300 -6.41 27.18 -7.22
N PRO A 301 -7.43 27.95 -7.65
CA PRO A 301 -8.29 28.71 -6.75
C PRO A 301 -9.10 27.85 -5.77
N ASN A 302 -9.26 26.55 -6.02
CA ASN A 302 -9.96 25.63 -5.15
C ASN A 302 -9.00 24.82 -4.26
N TYR A 303 -7.70 25.14 -4.27
CA TYR A 303 -6.75 24.51 -3.37
C TYR A 303 -6.95 25.02 -1.94
N PHE A 304 -7.44 24.14 -1.07
CA PHE A 304 -7.82 24.49 0.29
C PHE A 304 -6.63 25.04 1.08
N GLU A 305 -5.51 24.32 1.07
CA GLU A 305 -4.32 24.66 1.82
C GLU A 305 -3.75 26.00 1.34
N GLY A 306 -3.68 26.25 0.03
CA GLY A 306 -3.23 27.53 -0.51
C GLY A 306 -4.06 28.71 0.00
N ASN A 307 -5.39 28.58 -0.03
CA ASN A 307 -6.29 29.62 0.51
C ASN A 307 -6.10 29.80 2.02
N TYR A 308 -6.05 28.70 2.78
CA TYR A 308 -5.88 28.73 4.23
C TYR A 308 -4.57 29.41 4.64
N TYR A 309 -3.42 28.96 4.10
CA TYR A 309 -2.10 29.48 4.45
C TYR A 309 -1.91 30.93 3.98
N THR A 310 -2.44 31.31 2.81
CA THR A 310 -2.41 32.71 2.36
C THR A 310 -3.19 33.61 3.33
N GLY A 311 -4.41 33.20 3.72
CA GLY A 311 -5.22 33.93 4.67
C GLY A 311 -4.56 34.05 6.05
N ALA A 312 -4.00 32.94 6.56
CA ALA A 312 -3.33 32.90 7.85
C ALA A 312 -2.12 33.85 7.90
N LEU A 313 -1.26 33.82 6.88
CA LEU A 313 -0.07 34.66 6.82
C LEU A 313 -0.43 36.16 6.74
N LEU A 314 -1.49 36.51 6.00
CA LEU A 314 -2.01 37.89 5.94
C LEU A 314 -2.54 38.37 7.30
N LEU A 315 -3.21 37.51 8.07
CA LEU A 315 -3.68 37.83 9.43
C LEU A 315 -2.52 38.00 10.40
N GLU A 316 -1.50 37.15 10.31
CA GLU A 316 -0.29 37.30 11.11
C GLU A 316 0.40 38.62 10.81
N GLN A 317 0.59 38.96 9.54
CA GLN A 317 1.16 40.24 9.11
C GLN A 317 0.34 41.43 9.63
N ALA A 318 -0.99 41.38 9.55
CA ALA A 318 -1.87 42.43 10.08
C ALA A 318 -1.71 42.60 11.59
N THR A 319 -1.64 41.49 12.32
CA THR A 319 -1.46 41.47 13.78
C THR A 319 -0.09 42.02 14.17
N LYS A 320 0.98 41.61 13.48
CA LYS A 320 2.34 42.12 13.69
C LYS A 320 2.44 43.62 13.41
N MET A 321 1.78 44.09 12.35
CA MET A 321 1.68 45.52 12.04
C MET A 321 1.03 46.29 13.20
N LEU A 322 -0.13 45.84 13.69
CA LEU A 322 -0.81 46.50 14.81
C LEU A 322 0.01 46.45 16.11
N ASN A 323 0.64 45.32 16.40
CA ASN A 323 1.49 45.18 17.58
C ASN A 323 2.71 46.12 17.54
N SER A 324 3.26 46.40 16.35
CA SER A 324 4.37 47.35 16.21
C SER A 324 4.02 48.78 16.66
N LEU A 325 2.73 49.12 16.78
CA LEU A 325 2.29 50.41 17.30
C LEU A 325 2.40 50.52 18.82
N ASN A 326 2.43 49.41 19.55
CA ASN A 326 2.40 49.41 21.02
C ASN A 326 3.69 49.97 21.64
N ASP A 327 4.80 49.92 20.90
CA ASP A 327 6.12 50.35 21.36
C ASP A 327 6.45 51.80 20.96
N LEU A 328 5.51 52.52 20.31
CA LEU A 328 5.72 53.89 19.83
C LEU A 328 5.44 54.93 20.92
N SER A 329 6.15 56.06 20.88
CA SER A 329 5.75 57.25 21.67
C SER A 329 4.44 57.84 21.15
N ASP A 330 3.73 58.62 21.99
CA ASP A 330 2.44 59.24 21.60
C ASP A 330 2.51 60.00 20.27
N ALA A 331 3.59 60.77 20.05
CA ALA A 331 3.79 61.55 18.83
C ALA A 331 4.06 60.68 17.58
N GLU A 332 4.77 59.56 17.75
CA GLU A 332 5.00 58.59 16.67
C GLU A 332 3.73 57.79 16.38
N TRP A 333 3.01 57.39 17.43
CA TRP A 333 1.75 56.67 17.34
C TRP A 333 0.70 57.50 16.58
N GLU A 334 0.53 58.79 16.91
CA GLU A 334 -0.43 59.68 16.23
C GLU A 334 -0.16 59.77 14.72
N LYS A 335 1.12 59.73 14.33
CA LYS A 335 1.54 59.76 12.93
C LYS A 335 1.39 58.42 12.22
N GLN A 336 1.75 57.31 12.88
CA GLN A 336 1.87 55.99 12.26
C GLN A 336 0.57 55.17 12.32
N SER A 337 -0.24 55.32 13.37
CA SER A 337 -1.43 54.48 13.59
C SER A 337 -2.45 54.54 12.46
N PRO A 338 -2.74 55.68 11.78
CA PRO A 338 -3.66 55.70 10.66
C PRO A 338 -3.13 54.94 9.43
N ILE A 339 -1.82 54.98 9.20
CA ILE A 339 -1.15 54.33 8.05
C ILE A 339 -1.09 52.83 8.28
N VAL A 340 -0.58 52.43 9.44
CA VAL A 340 -0.44 51.02 9.83
C VAL A 340 -1.82 50.37 9.99
N GLY A 341 -2.77 51.06 10.60
CA GLY A 341 -4.14 50.59 10.76
C GLY A 341 -4.83 50.35 9.41
N LYS A 342 -4.66 51.28 8.45
CA LYS A 342 -5.19 51.09 7.09
C LYS A 342 -4.59 49.86 6.41
N LYS A 343 -3.27 49.68 6.48
CA LYS A 343 -2.58 48.54 5.87
C LYS A 343 -2.98 47.20 6.53
N ALA A 344 -3.12 47.20 7.86
CA ALA A 344 -3.63 46.04 8.58
C ALA A 344 -5.08 45.69 8.18
N ASP A 345 -5.95 46.70 8.03
CA ASP A 345 -7.33 46.50 7.55
C ASP A 345 -7.38 45.98 6.10
N GLU A 346 -6.44 46.39 5.23
CA GLU A 346 -6.28 45.82 3.88
C GLU A 346 -5.91 44.33 3.94
N ASN A 347 -4.94 43.96 4.78
CA ASN A 347 -4.58 42.56 5.02
C ASN A 347 -5.74 41.73 5.60
N TYR A 348 -6.49 42.27 6.56
CA TYR A 348 -7.68 41.59 7.11
C TYR A 348 -8.75 41.35 6.03
N LYS A 349 -8.99 42.33 5.14
CA LYS A 349 -9.95 42.18 4.03
C LYS A 349 -9.50 41.13 3.03
N GLU A 350 -8.21 41.13 2.70
CA GLU A 350 -7.65 40.15 1.78
C GLU A 350 -7.71 38.74 2.40
N ALA A 351 -7.30 38.60 3.67
CA ALA A 351 -7.41 37.34 4.41
C ALA A 351 -8.85 36.79 4.46
N ALA A 352 -9.84 37.66 4.70
CA ALA A 352 -11.25 37.27 4.69
C ALA A 352 -11.68 36.65 3.35
N SER A 353 -11.14 37.14 2.23
CA SER A 353 -11.45 36.61 0.90
C SER A 353 -10.92 35.19 0.74
N TYR A 354 -9.66 34.94 1.15
CA TYR A 354 -9.06 33.61 1.11
C TYR A 354 -9.74 32.63 2.08
N PHE A 355 -10.04 33.05 3.32
CA PHE A 355 -10.77 32.20 4.26
C PHE A 355 -12.21 31.92 3.82
N THR A 356 -12.87 32.86 3.15
CA THR A 356 -14.20 32.63 2.56
C THR A 356 -14.10 31.50 1.55
N LYS A 357 -13.10 31.56 0.65
CA LYS A 357 -12.86 30.50 -0.33
C LYS A 357 -12.53 29.14 0.32
N ALA A 358 -11.68 29.14 1.35
CA ALA A 358 -11.39 27.93 2.13
C ALA A 358 -12.64 27.34 2.79
N SER A 359 -13.55 28.18 3.29
CA SER A 359 -14.82 27.75 3.89
C SER A 359 -15.83 27.21 2.86
N GLU A 360 -15.78 27.66 1.61
CA GLU A 360 -16.59 27.08 0.53
C GLU A 360 -16.13 25.65 0.19
N ILE A 361 -14.81 25.41 0.24
CA ILE A 361 -14.21 24.11 -0.06
C ILE A 361 -14.46 23.11 1.09
N ARG A 362 -14.31 23.56 2.35
CA ARG A 362 -14.57 22.75 3.55
C ARG A 362 -15.61 23.44 4.46
N PRO A 363 -16.91 23.36 4.12
CA PRO A 363 -17.98 24.08 4.83
C PRO A 363 -18.23 23.61 6.26
N ASP A 364 -17.72 22.44 6.63
CA ASP A 364 -17.84 21.89 7.97
C ASP A 364 -16.66 22.21 8.88
N ASN A 365 -15.60 22.84 8.36
CA ASN A 365 -14.46 23.26 9.17
C ASN A 365 -14.84 24.48 10.02
N THR A 366 -15.09 24.25 11.31
CA THR A 366 -15.49 25.30 12.26
C THR A 366 -14.37 26.28 12.58
N ASP A 367 -13.11 25.87 12.50
CA ASP A 367 -11.96 26.74 12.80
C ASP A 367 -11.90 27.92 11.81
N ILE A 368 -12.14 27.66 10.52
CA ILE A 368 -12.19 28.72 9.50
C ILE A 368 -13.37 29.66 9.74
N LEU A 369 -14.52 29.11 10.13
CA LEU A 369 -15.69 29.93 10.44
C LEU A 369 -15.43 30.84 11.66
N ILE A 370 -14.73 30.35 12.68
CA ILE A 370 -14.32 31.15 13.84
C ILE A 370 -13.38 32.28 13.39
N VAL A 371 -12.37 31.97 12.57
CA VAL A 371 -11.45 32.98 12.02
C VAL A 371 -12.21 34.03 11.21
N LEU A 372 -13.11 33.62 10.32
CA LEU A 372 -13.94 34.55 9.53
C LEU A 372 -14.80 35.44 10.44
N PHE A 373 -15.44 34.88 11.47
CA PHE A 373 -16.21 35.67 12.44
C PHE A 373 -15.35 36.75 13.11
N GLN A 374 -14.15 36.39 13.56
CA GLN A 374 -13.22 37.31 14.21
C GLN A 374 -12.76 38.43 13.25
N VAL A 375 -12.42 38.07 12.01
CA VAL A 375 -11.97 39.02 10.98
C VAL A 375 -13.09 39.99 10.60
N HIS A 376 -14.31 39.49 10.35
CA HIS A 376 -15.46 40.34 10.04
C HIS A 376 -15.84 41.24 11.21
N THR A 377 -15.74 40.75 12.45
CA THR A 377 -15.94 41.57 13.66
C THR A 377 -14.91 42.69 13.76
N ARG A 378 -13.62 42.39 13.52
CA ARG A 378 -12.53 43.39 13.52
C ARG A 378 -12.70 44.46 12.44
N LEU A 379 -13.20 44.07 11.28
CA LEU A 379 -13.50 44.94 10.14
C LEU A 379 -14.83 45.71 10.28
N LYS A 380 -15.62 45.43 11.34
CA LYS A 380 -16.97 45.98 11.55
C LYS A 380 -17.97 45.62 10.45
N ASN A 381 -17.77 44.46 9.83
CA ASN A 381 -18.67 43.85 8.85
C ASN A 381 -19.77 43.07 9.60
N THR A 382 -20.68 43.78 10.28
CA THR A 382 -21.64 43.20 11.24
C THR A 382 -22.56 42.16 10.58
N THR A 383 -23.04 42.42 9.37
CA THR A 383 -23.96 41.51 8.68
C THR A 383 -23.31 40.17 8.37
N GLU A 384 -22.07 40.17 7.87
CA GLU A 384 -21.30 38.98 7.59
C GLU A 384 -20.95 38.23 8.88
N ALA A 385 -20.52 38.95 9.93
CA ALA A 385 -20.22 38.36 11.23
C ALA A 385 -21.45 37.67 11.85
N GLU A 386 -22.63 38.29 11.80
CA GLU A 386 -23.89 37.69 12.27
C GLU A 386 -24.26 36.42 11.48
N ALA A 387 -24.08 36.44 10.16
CA ALA A 387 -24.34 35.27 9.31
C ALA A 387 -23.41 34.10 9.64
N ILE A 388 -22.13 34.37 9.88
CA ILE A 388 -21.14 33.34 10.29
C ILE A 388 -21.45 32.83 11.69
N ASN A 389 -21.76 33.72 12.64
CA ASN A 389 -22.13 33.34 14.00
C ASN A 389 -23.34 32.39 14.02
N LYS A 390 -24.36 32.63 13.18
CA LYS A 390 -25.49 31.70 13.05
C LYS A 390 -25.04 30.29 12.64
N LYS A 391 -24.13 30.18 11.66
CA LYS A 391 -23.57 28.88 11.23
C LYS A 391 -22.78 28.21 12.36
N LEU A 392 -22.01 28.99 13.13
CA LEU A 392 -21.26 28.48 14.28
C LEU A 392 -22.20 27.99 15.40
N VAL A 393 -23.27 28.71 15.70
CA VAL A 393 -24.30 28.28 16.67
C VAL A 393 -24.98 26.98 16.22
N GLU A 394 -25.27 26.84 14.92
CA GLU A 394 -25.86 25.61 14.38
C GLU A 394 -24.91 24.39 14.51
N LYS A 395 -23.59 24.61 14.40
CA LYS A 395 -22.58 23.53 14.43
C LYS A 395 -22.04 23.20 15.82
N LEU A 396 -21.78 24.23 16.63
CA LEU A 396 -21.10 24.15 17.93
C LEU A 396 -22.02 24.45 19.12
N GLY A 397 -23.24 24.91 18.87
CA GLY A 397 -24.20 25.31 19.90
C GLY A 397 -24.14 26.79 20.28
N PRO A 398 -25.12 27.28 21.07
CA PRO A 398 -25.28 28.71 21.37
C PRO A 398 -24.14 29.33 22.19
N ASN A 399 -23.36 28.49 22.90
CA ASN A 399 -22.27 28.93 23.77
C ASN A 399 -20.89 28.64 23.17
N TRP A 400 -20.79 28.54 21.84
CA TRP A 400 -19.53 28.20 21.17
C TRP A 400 -18.38 29.18 21.46
N MET A 401 -18.69 30.41 21.90
CA MET A 401 -17.70 31.42 22.30
C MET A 401 -17.14 31.21 23.73
N GLU A 402 -17.71 30.28 24.50
CA GLU A 402 -17.31 29.99 25.89
C GLU A 402 -16.40 28.76 26.01
N ASN A 403 -16.27 27.98 24.94
CA ASN A 403 -15.40 26.80 24.82
C ASN A 403 -14.16 27.13 23.99
#